data_AF-A0A8T3P4L3-F1
#
_entry.id   AF-A0A8T3P4L3-F1
#
_cell.length_a   1.000
_cell.length_b   1.000
_cell.length_c   1.000
_cell.angle_alpha   90.00
_cell.angle_beta   90.00
_cell.angle_gamma   90.00
#
_symmetry.space_group_name_H-M   'P 1'
#
loop_
_entity.id
_entity.type
_entity.pdbx_description
1 polymer ?
#
loop_
_entity_poly.entity_id
_entity_poly.type
_entity_poly.pdbx_seq_one_letter_code
_entity_poly.pdbx_strand_id
1 'polypeptide(L)'
;MRRARPTLEGTVGEFVSFKLMPDFAGDSATLIDAYVDVDAVHFATLRGGKFKAPVGLERLQSASNLHMIECGYPTELAPNRDIGAELYTGGLINSKPDSIFSYAVAITNGTPDGRDSPATNPDDNFEYSARVFAEPITGLGFGIAGSFGDKEGGAGDGAVDFLPRYRSPGQQTVFEYAETTAADGQQLRWSPQGYYYAGSFGVLAEYIRSKLDVTDGTATAALSHEAAQATAVFVLTGEDASYAGIEPYKPVGSGGWGAFEV
;
A
#
# COMPACT_ATOMS: atom_id res chain seq x y z
N MET A 1 -14.97 -14.67 7.74
CA MET A 1 -15.07 -13.65 6.67
C MET A 1 -13.75 -12.90 6.64
N ARG A 2 -13.09 -12.70 5.48
CA ARG A 2 -11.74 -12.08 5.40
C ARG A 2 -11.80 -10.54 5.55
N ARG A 3 -12.83 -9.91 4.96
CA ARG A 3 -13.03 -8.45 4.91
C ARG A 3 -14.54 -8.15 4.89
N ALA A 4 -14.99 -7.16 5.64
CA ALA A 4 -16.32 -6.55 5.50
C ALA A 4 -16.15 -5.04 5.52
N ARG A 5 -16.00 -4.45 4.33
CA ARG A 5 -15.58 -3.06 4.16
C ARG A 5 -16.62 -2.26 3.38
N PRO A 6 -17.75 -1.88 4.01
CA PRO A 6 -18.66 -0.95 3.36
C PRO A 6 -17.90 0.36 3.13
N THR A 7 -17.97 0.89 1.91
CA THR A 7 -17.29 2.13 1.54
C THR A 7 -18.34 3.21 1.34
N LEU A 8 -18.15 4.34 2.00
CA LEU A 8 -18.88 5.56 1.75
C LEU A 8 -17.89 6.56 1.14
N GLU A 9 -18.13 6.95 -0.10
CA GLU A 9 -17.32 7.92 -0.82
C GLU A 9 -18.22 8.85 -1.63
N GLY A 10 -17.72 10.04 -1.92
CA GLY A 10 -18.47 11.04 -2.65
C GLY A 10 -17.66 12.30 -2.89
N THR A 11 -18.23 13.19 -3.68
CA THR A 11 -17.68 14.51 -3.99
C THR A 11 -18.66 15.58 -3.55
N VAL A 12 -18.17 16.57 -2.82
CA VAL A 12 -18.92 17.73 -2.33
C VAL A 12 -18.42 18.96 -3.07
N GLY A 13 -19.28 19.54 -3.92
CA GLY A 13 -18.88 20.62 -4.82
C GLY A 13 -17.98 20.12 -5.94
N GLU A 14 -17.04 20.95 -6.39
CA GLU A 14 -16.17 20.63 -7.54
C GLU A 14 -14.77 20.13 -7.15
N PHE A 15 -14.33 20.38 -5.92
CA PHE A 15 -12.92 20.22 -5.52
C PHE A 15 -12.69 19.31 -4.31
N VAL A 16 -13.75 18.86 -3.64
CA VAL A 16 -13.61 18.12 -2.38
C VAL A 16 -14.20 16.73 -2.53
N SER A 17 -13.38 15.70 -2.38
CA SER A 17 -13.80 14.30 -2.32
C SER A 17 -13.49 13.72 -0.95
N PHE A 18 -14.22 12.69 -0.54
CA PHE A 18 -13.97 12.02 0.72
C PHE A 18 -14.17 10.52 0.59
N LYS A 19 -13.51 9.77 1.46
CA LYS A 19 -13.68 8.32 1.59
C LYS A 19 -13.68 7.91 3.05
N LEU A 20 -14.65 7.09 3.40
CA LEU A 20 -14.79 6.43 4.69
C LEU A 20 -15.00 4.94 4.48
N MET A 21 -14.10 4.13 5.00
CA MET A 21 -14.13 2.67 4.87
C MET A 21 -13.78 2.03 6.21
N PRO A 22 -14.78 1.67 7.03
CA PRO A 22 -14.59 0.77 8.17
C PRO A 22 -14.39 -0.69 7.72
N ASP A 23 -13.78 -1.52 8.56
CA ASP A 23 -13.66 -2.97 8.42
C ASP A 23 -14.30 -3.66 9.64
N PHE A 24 -15.22 -4.58 9.37
CA PHE A 24 -15.97 -5.34 10.38
C PHE A 24 -15.57 -6.83 10.43
N ALA A 25 -14.49 -7.24 9.76
CA ALA A 25 -14.10 -8.65 9.69
C ALA A 25 -13.45 -9.20 10.98
N GLY A 26 -12.98 -8.33 11.89
CA GLY A 26 -12.38 -8.71 13.18
C GLY A 26 -13.39 -8.67 14.35
N ASP A 27 -12.89 -8.81 15.58
CA ASP A 27 -13.70 -8.76 16.81
C ASP A 27 -14.23 -7.34 17.12
N SER A 28 -13.70 -6.31 16.44
CA SER A 28 -14.12 -4.93 16.55
C SER A 28 -14.11 -4.22 15.19
N ALA A 29 -14.93 -3.18 15.05
CA ALA A 29 -14.92 -2.32 13.88
C ALA A 29 -13.66 -1.45 13.89
N THR A 30 -12.88 -1.48 12.82
CA THR A 30 -11.68 -0.66 12.67
C THR A 30 -11.80 0.26 11.46
N LEU A 31 -11.27 1.47 11.56
CA LEU A 31 -11.27 2.40 10.45
C LEU A 31 -9.96 2.26 9.65
N ILE A 32 -10.08 1.85 8.39
CA ILE A 32 -8.93 1.54 7.53
C ILE A 32 -8.62 2.68 6.55
N ASP A 33 -9.63 3.23 5.87
CA ASP A 33 -9.48 4.48 5.11
C ASP A 33 -10.47 5.52 5.67
N ALA A 34 -9.99 6.73 5.91
CA ALA A 34 -10.79 7.87 6.35
C ALA A 34 -10.06 9.17 6.01
N TYR A 35 -10.32 9.70 4.82
CA TYR A 35 -9.61 10.88 4.33
C TYR A 35 -10.50 11.80 3.52
N VAL A 36 -10.05 13.05 3.41
CA VAL A 36 -10.58 14.07 2.52
C VAL A 36 -9.50 14.44 1.52
N ASP A 37 -9.88 14.50 0.26
CA ASP A 37 -9.09 15.00 -0.84
C ASP A 37 -9.62 16.38 -1.24
N VAL A 38 -8.71 17.33 -1.38
CA VAL A 38 -8.97 18.67 -1.91
C VAL A 38 -8.09 18.89 -3.12
N ASP A 39 -8.71 19.10 -4.28
CA ASP A 39 -8.01 19.46 -5.50
C ASP A 39 -7.42 20.86 -5.36
N ALA A 40 -6.16 20.93 -4.93
CA ALA A 40 -5.47 22.18 -4.68
C ALA A 40 -5.26 22.97 -5.98
N VAL A 41 -4.92 22.27 -7.07
CA VAL A 41 -4.76 22.78 -8.44
C VAL A 41 -5.03 21.66 -9.45
N HIS A 42 -5.16 21.97 -10.74
CA HIS A 42 -5.46 20.98 -11.79
C HIS A 42 -4.45 19.81 -11.87
N PHE A 43 -3.26 19.96 -11.32
CA PHE A 43 -2.19 18.96 -11.33
C PHE A 43 -1.84 18.42 -9.94
N ALA A 44 -2.51 18.81 -8.86
CA ALA A 44 -2.19 18.33 -7.52
C ALA A 44 -3.41 18.30 -6.60
N THR A 45 -3.55 17.21 -5.87
CA THR A 45 -4.59 16.96 -4.87
C THR A 45 -3.92 16.82 -3.51
N LEU A 46 -4.46 17.53 -2.51
CA LEU A 46 -4.05 17.43 -1.13
C LEU A 46 -4.99 16.48 -0.40
N ARG A 47 -4.45 15.42 0.19
CA ARG A 47 -5.15 14.47 1.03
C ARG A 47 -4.82 14.72 2.49
N GLY A 48 -5.82 14.62 3.36
CA GLY A 48 -5.66 14.58 4.81
C GLY A 48 -6.51 13.49 5.45
N GLY A 49 -5.92 12.69 6.34
CA GLY A 49 -6.61 11.64 7.09
C GLY A 49 -5.82 10.33 7.16
N LYS A 50 -6.54 9.21 7.25
CA LYS A 50 -5.96 7.85 7.22
C LYS A 50 -6.06 7.24 5.83
N PHE A 51 -4.93 6.90 5.22
CA PHE A 51 -4.85 6.41 3.83
C PHE A 51 -3.64 5.49 3.64
N LYS A 52 -3.59 4.77 2.51
CA LYS A 52 -2.43 3.93 2.17
C LYS A 52 -1.21 4.80 1.89
N ALA A 53 -0.09 4.54 2.57
CA ALA A 53 1.16 5.22 2.27
C ALA A 53 1.63 4.90 0.83
N PRO A 54 2.19 5.88 0.08
CA PRO A 54 2.52 5.74 -1.32
C PRO A 54 3.82 4.97 -1.55
N VAL A 55 3.98 3.77 -0.98
CA VAL A 55 5.21 2.98 -1.09
C VAL A 55 5.00 1.77 -2.00
N GLY A 56 4.18 0.79 -1.59
CA GLY A 56 4.07 -0.48 -2.30
C GLY A 56 3.06 -0.50 -3.45
N LEU A 57 3.45 -0.99 -4.62
CA LEU A 57 2.61 -1.01 -5.83
C LEU A 57 1.39 -1.89 -5.63
N GLU A 58 1.58 -3.16 -5.32
CA GLU A 58 0.46 -4.08 -5.11
C GLU A 58 -0.39 -3.68 -3.89
N ARG A 59 0.25 -3.06 -2.88
CA ARG A 59 -0.45 -2.48 -1.72
C ARG A 59 -1.41 -1.36 -2.15
N LEU A 60 -1.00 -0.51 -3.09
CA LEU A 60 -1.79 0.61 -3.58
C LEU A 60 -2.98 0.15 -4.43
N GLN A 61 -2.87 -1.00 -5.11
CA GLN A 61 -3.96 -1.63 -5.86
C GLN A 61 -5.21 -1.88 -5.00
N SER A 62 -6.38 -1.83 -5.62
CA SER A 62 -7.60 -2.23 -4.93
C SER A 62 -7.51 -3.70 -4.53
N ALA A 63 -8.00 -4.00 -3.33
CA ALA A 63 -8.12 -5.35 -2.81
C ALA A 63 -8.92 -6.29 -3.72
N SER A 64 -9.86 -5.76 -4.51
CA SER A 64 -10.69 -6.49 -5.47
C SER A 64 -9.99 -6.79 -6.78
N ASN A 65 -8.85 -6.14 -7.04
CA ASN A 65 -8.18 -6.19 -8.33
C ASN A 65 -6.92 -7.05 -8.27
N LEU A 66 -6.54 -7.57 -7.10
CA LEU A 66 -5.39 -8.45 -6.95
C LEU A 66 -5.58 -9.74 -7.76
N HIS A 67 -4.56 -10.12 -8.51
CA HIS A 67 -4.55 -11.38 -9.29
C HIS A 67 -4.36 -12.62 -8.41
N MET A 68 -3.81 -12.43 -7.21
CA MET A 68 -3.58 -13.48 -6.23
C MET A 68 -4.50 -13.31 -5.02
N ILE A 69 -4.81 -14.41 -4.33
CA ILE A 69 -5.69 -14.42 -3.15
C ILE A 69 -5.12 -13.55 -2.01
N GLU A 70 -3.79 -13.48 -1.92
CA GLU A 70 -3.05 -12.65 -0.98
C GLU A 70 -1.97 -11.86 -1.73
N CYS A 71 -1.66 -10.67 -1.22
CA CYS A 71 -0.53 -9.89 -1.73
C CYS A 71 0.79 -10.65 -1.54
N GLY A 72 1.77 -10.37 -2.39
CA GLY A 72 3.12 -10.88 -2.24
C GLY A 72 3.87 -10.26 -1.07
N TYR A 73 5.00 -10.89 -0.74
CA TYR A 73 5.86 -10.53 0.39
C TYR A 73 6.33 -9.07 0.43
N PRO A 74 6.59 -8.36 -0.69
CA PRO A 74 6.93 -6.93 -0.64
C PRO A 74 5.92 -6.10 0.16
N THR A 75 4.65 -6.49 0.15
CA THR A 75 3.64 -5.78 0.95
C THR A 75 3.89 -5.93 2.45
N GLU A 76 4.40 -7.05 2.96
CA GLU A 76 4.74 -7.20 4.39
C GLU A 76 5.88 -6.28 4.84
N LEU A 77 6.68 -5.73 3.91
CA LEU A 77 7.76 -4.77 4.18
C LEU A 77 7.32 -3.32 3.93
N ALA A 78 6.28 -3.11 3.11
CA ALA A 78 5.75 -1.77 2.83
C ALA A 78 4.80 -1.31 3.97
N PRO A 79 4.77 0.00 4.28
CA PRO A 79 3.72 0.55 5.13
C PRO A 79 2.33 0.28 4.53
N ASN A 80 1.33 0.08 5.38
CA ASN A 80 -0.04 -0.12 4.95
C ASN A 80 -0.81 1.20 5.00
N ARG A 81 -1.71 1.42 5.97
CA ARG A 81 -2.37 2.71 6.16
C ARG A 81 -1.75 3.53 7.26
N ASP A 82 -1.58 4.81 7.01
CA ASP A 82 -1.04 5.75 7.96
C ASP A 82 -1.90 7.01 8.04
N ILE A 83 -1.73 7.78 9.11
CA ILE A 83 -2.46 9.00 9.41
C ILE A 83 -1.55 10.18 9.13
N GLY A 84 -1.99 11.12 8.30
CA GLY A 84 -1.23 12.33 8.00
C GLY A 84 -1.78 13.13 6.84
N ALA A 85 -0.88 13.72 6.06
CA ALA A 85 -1.19 14.48 4.86
C ALA A 85 -0.34 14.02 3.67
N GLU A 86 -0.94 14.02 2.48
CA GLU A 86 -0.29 13.63 1.23
C GLU A 86 -0.59 14.65 0.14
N LEU A 87 0.43 15.05 -0.61
CA LEU A 87 0.28 15.79 -1.86
C LEU A 87 0.60 14.84 -3.01
N TYR A 88 -0.34 14.64 -3.91
CA TYR A 88 -0.17 13.72 -5.03
C TYR A 88 -0.78 14.25 -6.32
N THR A 89 -0.35 13.71 -7.44
CA THR A 89 -0.95 13.96 -8.76
C THR A 89 -1.94 12.86 -9.10
N GLY A 90 -3.01 13.20 -9.82
CA GLY A 90 -3.88 12.19 -10.43
C GLY A 90 -3.09 11.15 -11.25
N GLY A 91 -3.39 9.87 -11.04
CA GLY A 91 -2.65 8.66 -11.49
C GLY A 91 -1.83 8.02 -10.35
N LEU A 92 -2.35 7.12 -9.52
CA LEU A 92 -2.64 5.70 -9.80
C LEU A 92 -3.81 5.16 -8.94
N ILE A 93 -4.53 6.05 -8.24
CA ILE A 93 -5.76 5.76 -7.48
C ILE A 93 -6.94 6.60 -7.99
N ASN A 94 -6.68 7.70 -8.70
CA ASN A 94 -7.65 8.55 -9.39
C ASN A 94 -7.01 9.05 -10.70
N SER A 95 -6.92 8.19 -11.70
CA SER A 95 -6.22 8.47 -12.96
C SER A 95 -6.83 9.68 -13.65
N LYS A 96 -6.05 10.76 -13.81
CA LYS A 96 -6.32 11.72 -14.88
C LYS A 96 -5.80 11.07 -16.17
N PRO A 97 -6.65 10.82 -17.18
CA PRO A 97 -6.34 9.97 -18.34
C PRO A 97 -5.08 10.37 -19.13
N ASP A 98 -4.59 11.60 -18.96
CA ASP A 98 -3.52 12.16 -19.79
C ASP A 98 -2.15 12.28 -19.08
N SER A 99 -2.00 11.77 -17.86
CA SER A 99 -0.73 11.91 -17.13
C SER A 99 0.18 10.70 -17.30
N ILE A 100 1.20 10.85 -18.15
CA ILE A 100 2.30 9.88 -18.32
C ILE A 100 3.16 9.77 -17.05
N PHE A 101 3.08 10.75 -16.15
CA PHE A 101 3.89 10.81 -14.95
C PHE A 101 3.02 11.09 -13.73
N SER A 102 3.34 10.46 -12.60
CA SER A 102 2.72 10.78 -11.34
C SER A 102 3.71 10.82 -10.19
N TYR A 103 3.38 11.61 -9.18
CA TYR A 103 4.10 11.68 -7.92
C TYR A 103 3.16 11.67 -6.73
N ALA A 104 3.70 11.25 -5.59
CA ALA A 104 3.08 11.41 -4.28
C ALA A 104 4.17 11.73 -3.26
N VAL A 105 3.91 12.65 -2.34
CA VAL A 105 4.73 12.93 -1.17
C VAL A 105 3.82 13.03 0.05
N ALA A 106 4.18 12.36 1.15
CA ALA A 106 3.36 12.36 2.35
C ALA A 106 4.20 12.52 3.62
N ILE A 107 3.58 13.14 4.63
CA ILE A 107 4.07 13.23 6.00
C ILE A 107 3.02 12.56 6.88
N THR A 108 3.41 11.52 7.59
CA THR A 108 2.50 10.67 8.37
C THR A 108 3.09 10.31 9.72
N ASN A 109 2.29 9.79 10.65
CA ASN A 109 2.77 9.37 11.97
C ASN A 109 3.79 8.22 11.89
N GLY A 110 3.78 7.47 10.80
CA GLY A 110 4.65 6.34 10.57
C GLY A 110 4.04 5.02 11.01
N THR A 111 4.48 3.93 10.36
CA THR A 111 3.99 2.57 10.68
C THR A 111 5.14 1.56 10.77
N PRO A 112 4.95 0.47 11.53
CA PRO A 112 5.74 -0.74 11.34
C PRO A 112 5.52 -1.29 9.93
N ASP A 113 6.46 -2.11 9.44
CA ASP A 113 6.28 -2.78 8.14
C ASP A 113 5.01 -3.64 8.13
N GLY A 114 4.25 -3.57 7.03
CA GLY A 114 3.08 -4.40 6.81
C GLY A 114 1.88 -4.08 7.72
N ARG A 115 1.91 -2.98 8.49
CA ARG A 115 0.88 -2.64 9.49
C ARG A 115 0.26 -1.28 9.23
N ASP A 116 -0.92 -1.10 9.82
CA ASP A 116 -1.59 0.19 9.88
C ASP A 116 -1.08 0.97 11.09
N SER A 117 -1.05 2.30 10.97
CA SER A 117 -0.74 3.21 12.08
C SER A 117 -1.79 3.07 13.20
N PRO A 118 -1.36 3.13 14.48
CA PRO A 118 -2.27 3.32 15.60
C PRO A 118 -3.07 4.64 15.47
N ALA A 119 -4.12 4.79 16.28
CA ALA A 119 -4.96 5.99 16.24
C ALA A 119 -4.26 7.26 16.77
N THR A 120 -3.20 7.10 17.55
CA THR A 120 -2.36 8.16 18.10
C THR A 120 -0.96 8.07 17.50
N ASN A 121 -0.23 9.19 17.46
CA ASN A 121 1.21 9.15 17.20
C ASN A 121 1.92 8.75 18.50
N PRO A 122 2.54 7.57 18.59
CA PRO A 122 3.02 7.03 19.86
C PRO A 122 4.42 7.51 20.28
N ASP A 123 5.24 7.94 19.31
CA ASP A 123 6.62 8.39 19.52
C ASP A 123 6.84 9.85 19.12
N ASP A 124 5.77 10.56 18.77
CA ASP A 124 5.77 11.95 18.30
C ASP A 124 6.66 12.22 17.07
N ASN A 125 7.16 11.17 16.41
CA ASN A 125 7.96 11.26 15.20
C ASN A 125 7.08 11.26 13.94
N PHE A 126 7.64 11.70 12.83
CA PHE A 126 6.97 11.62 11.53
C PHE A 126 7.76 10.74 10.56
N GLU A 127 7.02 10.05 9.71
CA GLU A 127 7.53 9.36 8.53
C GLU A 127 7.23 10.17 7.27
N TYR A 128 8.23 10.28 6.41
CA TYR A 128 8.16 10.97 5.14
C TYR A 128 8.21 9.93 4.03
N SER A 129 7.24 9.95 3.13
CA SER A 129 7.22 9.05 1.98
C SER A 129 7.14 9.81 0.67
N ALA A 130 7.75 9.24 -0.36
CA ALA A 130 7.76 9.82 -1.70
C ALA A 130 7.69 8.72 -2.76
N ARG A 131 7.00 9.01 -3.86
CA ARG A 131 6.87 8.12 -5.01
C ARG A 131 6.88 8.91 -6.29
N VAL A 132 7.53 8.34 -7.30
CA VAL A 132 7.41 8.76 -8.70
C VAL A 132 7.10 7.54 -9.55
N PHE A 133 6.20 7.70 -10.51
CA PHE A 133 5.77 6.62 -11.38
C PHE A 133 5.50 7.15 -12.79
N ALA A 134 5.79 6.34 -13.80
CA ALA A 134 5.65 6.69 -15.20
C ALA A 134 4.85 5.61 -15.94
N GLU A 135 3.95 6.06 -16.81
CA GLU A 135 3.13 5.24 -17.70
C GLU A 135 3.30 5.73 -19.16
N PRO A 136 4.47 5.46 -19.79
CA PRO A 136 4.84 6.08 -21.07
C PRO A 136 4.05 5.55 -22.26
N ILE A 137 3.48 4.35 -22.15
CA ILE A 137 2.62 3.72 -23.14
C ILE A 137 1.52 2.96 -22.40
N THR A 138 0.38 2.75 -23.08
CA THR A 138 -0.73 1.96 -22.54
C THR A 138 -0.23 0.62 -22.02
N GLY A 139 -0.56 0.32 -20.76
CA GLY A 139 -0.26 -0.96 -20.11
C GLY A 139 1.14 -1.07 -19.51
N LEU A 140 2.10 -0.19 -19.83
CA LEU A 140 3.42 -0.16 -19.19
C LEU A 140 3.44 0.88 -18.08
N GLY A 141 3.76 0.47 -16.86
CA GLY A 141 3.96 1.36 -15.72
C GLY A 141 5.20 0.99 -14.94
N PHE A 142 6.00 1.96 -14.50
CA PHE A 142 7.12 1.69 -13.59
C PHE A 142 7.47 2.92 -12.76
N GLY A 143 8.13 2.69 -11.63
CA GLY A 143 8.54 3.77 -10.76
C GLY A 143 9.36 3.31 -9.57
N ILE A 144 9.60 4.25 -8.69
CA ILE A 144 10.29 4.03 -7.42
C ILE A 144 9.56 4.80 -6.32
N ALA A 145 9.46 4.18 -5.17
CA ALA A 145 8.98 4.81 -3.96
C ALA A 145 9.93 4.57 -2.79
N GLY A 146 9.77 5.34 -1.73
CA GLY A 146 10.47 5.11 -0.48
C GLY A 146 9.83 5.85 0.67
N SER A 147 10.23 5.49 1.88
CA SER A 147 9.91 6.25 3.07
C SER A 147 11.07 6.28 4.04
N PHE A 148 11.14 7.32 4.86
CA PHE A 148 12.13 7.43 5.93
C PHE A 148 11.52 8.15 7.14
N GLY A 149 11.95 7.78 8.33
CA GLY A 149 11.55 8.42 9.57
C GLY A 149 12.22 7.73 10.75
N ASP A 150 12.38 8.45 11.86
CA ASP A 150 12.89 7.87 13.08
C ASP A 150 11.76 7.14 13.83
N LYS A 151 12.10 6.05 14.49
CA LYS A 151 11.20 5.19 15.27
C LYS A 151 11.77 5.02 16.66
N GLU A 152 10.95 5.29 17.65
CA GLU A 152 11.26 5.01 19.06
C GLU A 152 10.11 4.18 19.65
N GLY A 153 10.37 2.92 20.02
CA GLY A 153 9.32 2.08 20.59
C GLY A 153 9.63 0.59 20.62
N GLY A 154 9.01 -0.13 21.56
CA GLY A 154 9.50 -1.42 22.09
C GLY A 154 10.50 -1.16 23.24
N ALA A 155 10.67 -1.93 24.31
CA ALA A 155 10.24 -3.27 24.71
C ALA A 155 9.26 -3.26 25.92
N GLY A 156 8.57 -4.39 26.16
CA GLY A 156 7.66 -4.61 27.30
C GLY A 156 6.15 -4.54 26.97
N ASP A 157 5.31 -5.06 27.87
CA ASP A 157 3.85 -5.13 27.69
C ASP A 157 3.23 -3.71 27.63
N GLY A 158 2.60 -3.38 26.50
CA GLY A 158 1.98 -2.08 26.25
C GLY A 158 2.83 -1.03 25.51
N ALA A 159 4.07 -1.34 25.12
CA ALA A 159 4.86 -0.47 24.24
C ALA A 159 4.30 -0.50 22.81
N VAL A 160 4.29 0.65 22.11
CA VAL A 160 3.89 0.68 20.71
C VAL A 160 5.03 0.09 19.87
N ASP A 161 4.72 -1.03 19.24
CA ASP A 161 5.70 -1.87 18.60
C ASP A 161 5.93 -1.43 17.15
N PHE A 162 6.98 -0.63 16.93
CA PHE A 162 7.49 -0.34 15.59
C PHE A 162 8.31 -1.49 15.01
N LEU A 163 8.51 -2.59 15.75
CA LEU A 163 9.15 -3.79 15.25
C LEU A 163 8.14 -4.62 14.45
N PRO A 164 8.38 -4.84 13.15
CA PRO A 164 7.49 -5.67 12.37
C PRO A 164 7.63 -7.15 12.72
N ARG A 165 6.51 -7.87 12.60
CA ARG A 165 6.51 -9.33 12.44
C ARG A 165 6.17 -9.65 11.00
N TYR A 166 6.99 -10.45 10.34
CA TYR A 166 6.75 -10.82 8.95
C TYR A 166 5.97 -12.13 8.88
N ARG A 167 4.92 -12.13 8.07
CA ARG A 167 4.06 -13.30 7.89
C ARG A 167 4.13 -13.82 6.46
N SER A 168 3.93 -15.12 6.31
CA SER A 168 3.69 -15.72 5.01
C SER A 168 2.32 -15.36 4.44
N PRO A 169 2.06 -15.57 3.14
CA PRO A 169 0.73 -15.46 2.56
C PRO A 169 -0.32 -16.29 3.32
N GLY A 170 0.09 -17.47 3.83
CA GLY A 170 -0.72 -18.32 4.72
C GLY A 170 -0.91 -17.78 6.15
N GLN A 171 -0.56 -16.51 6.41
CA GLN A 171 -0.68 -15.79 7.68
C GLN A 171 0.13 -16.39 8.84
N GLN A 172 1.14 -17.21 8.55
CA GLN A 172 2.05 -17.74 9.58
C GLN A 172 3.19 -16.77 9.82
N THR A 173 3.50 -16.44 11.08
CA THR A 173 4.71 -15.68 11.42
C THR A 173 5.94 -16.47 10.99
N VAL A 174 6.80 -15.85 10.17
CA VAL A 174 8.07 -16.43 9.71
C VAL A 174 9.28 -15.71 10.31
N PHE A 175 9.07 -14.52 10.86
CA PHE A 175 10.08 -13.73 11.55
C PHE A 175 9.43 -12.82 12.59
N GLU A 176 10.05 -12.71 13.75
CA GLU A 176 9.76 -11.76 14.81
C GLU A 176 11.06 -11.40 15.54
N TYR A 177 11.09 -10.20 16.12
CA TYR A 177 12.21 -9.75 16.94
C TYR A 177 12.15 -10.37 18.34
N ALA A 178 13.27 -10.39 19.04
CA ALA A 178 13.29 -10.79 20.45
C ALA A 178 12.51 -9.78 21.30
N GLU A 179 11.87 -10.24 22.38
CA GLU A 179 11.07 -9.38 23.28
C GLU A 179 11.88 -8.25 23.93
N THR A 180 13.20 -8.39 24.01
CA THR A 180 14.14 -7.39 24.55
C THR A 180 14.54 -6.32 23.53
N THR A 181 14.18 -6.52 22.25
CA THR A 181 14.50 -5.57 21.18
C THR A 181 13.54 -4.38 21.18
N ALA A 182 14.04 -3.22 20.81
CA ALA A 182 13.30 -1.99 20.58
C ALA A 182 13.72 -1.37 19.24
N ALA A 183 12.79 -0.69 18.58
CA ALA A 183 13.12 0.25 17.51
C ALA A 183 13.74 1.50 18.16
N ASP A 184 14.92 1.89 17.68
CA ASP A 184 15.68 3.01 18.21
C ASP A 184 16.52 3.61 17.08
N GLY A 185 15.90 4.54 16.36
CA GLY A 185 16.54 5.28 15.27
C GLY A 185 15.82 5.12 13.94
N GLN A 186 16.59 5.17 12.85
CA GLN A 186 16.02 5.38 11.53
C GLN A 186 15.38 4.11 10.95
N GLN A 187 14.19 4.28 10.38
CA GLN A 187 13.62 3.37 9.41
C GLN A 187 13.74 3.96 7.99
N LEU A 188 14.22 3.15 7.05
CA LEU A 188 14.35 3.52 5.64
C LEU A 188 13.81 2.41 4.75
N ARG A 189 12.92 2.77 3.81
CA ARG A 189 12.36 1.87 2.81
C ARG A 189 12.58 2.42 1.41
N TRP A 190 12.85 1.53 0.46
CA TRP A 190 12.81 1.86 -0.97
C TRP A 190 12.28 0.69 -1.79
N SER A 191 11.46 1.00 -2.80
CA SER A 191 10.71 0.02 -3.60
C SER A 191 10.66 0.41 -5.09
N PRO A 192 11.55 -0.14 -5.95
CA PRO A 192 11.36 -0.15 -7.39
C PRO A 192 10.24 -1.13 -7.77
N GLN A 193 9.38 -0.70 -8.66
CA GLN A 193 8.14 -1.40 -8.95
C GLN A 193 7.63 -1.09 -10.34
N GLY A 194 6.90 -2.02 -10.94
CA GLY A 194 6.30 -1.81 -12.24
C GLY A 194 5.38 -2.94 -12.68
N TYR A 195 4.72 -2.69 -13.79
CA TYR A 195 3.86 -3.64 -14.46
C TYR A 195 3.92 -3.48 -15.97
N TYR A 196 3.53 -4.53 -16.67
CA TYR A 196 3.25 -4.49 -18.10
C TYR A 196 2.00 -5.33 -18.39
N TYR A 197 1.01 -4.71 -19.03
CA TYR A 197 -0.24 -5.33 -19.45
C TYR A 197 -0.43 -5.13 -20.95
N ALA A 198 -0.71 -6.22 -21.68
CA ALA A 198 -0.92 -6.19 -23.11
C ALA A 198 -1.92 -7.27 -23.52
N GLY A 199 -3.11 -6.84 -23.94
CA GLY A 199 -4.23 -7.76 -24.21
C GLY A 199 -4.49 -8.64 -22.98
N SER A 200 -4.63 -9.94 -23.21
CA SER A 200 -4.91 -10.91 -22.15
C SER A 200 -3.72 -11.28 -21.25
N PHE A 201 -2.54 -10.68 -21.46
CA PHE A 201 -1.36 -10.96 -20.64
C PHE A 201 -1.02 -9.76 -19.74
N GLY A 202 -0.66 -10.05 -18.49
CA GLY A 202 -0.18 -9.08 -17.53
C GLY A 202 0.99 -9.60 -16.70
N VAL A 203 1.88 -8.69 -16.31
CA VAL A 203 2.90 -8.95 -15.30
C VAL A 203 3.02 -7.75 -14.37
N LEU A 204 3.16 -8.02 -13.08
CA LEU A 204 3.50 -7.04 -12.05
C LEU A 204 4.74 -7.52 -11.32
N ALA A 205 5.70 -6.63 -11.09
CA ALA A 205 6.90 -6.92 -10.34
C ALA A 205 7.20 -5.80 -9.33
N GLU A 206 7.65 -6.19 -8.14
CA GLU A 206 7.96 -5.28 -7.06
C GLU A 206 9.11 -5.86 -6.23
N TYR A 207 10.09 -5.03 -5.90
CA TYR A 207 11.13 -5.32 -4.92
C TYR A 207 11.08 -4.24 -3.86
N ILE A 208 11.30 -4.60 -2.60
CA ILE A 208 11.42 -3.64 -1.51
C ILE A 208 12.51 -4.07 -0.55
N ARG A 209 13.22 -3.08 -0.02
CA ARG A 209 14.10 -3.23 1.13
C ARG A 209 13.66 -2.29 2.23
N SER A 210 13.54 -2.84 3.44
CA SER A 210 13.29 -2.10 4.69
C SER A 210 14.51 -2.24 5.59
N LYS A 211 15.05 -1.13 6.06
CA LYS A 211 16.14 -1.08 7.03
C LYS A 211 15.64 -0.37 8.28
N LEU A 212 15.88 -0.95 9.45
CA LEU A 212 15.51 -0.39 10.75
C LEU A 212 16.69 -0.46 11.71
N ASP A 213 16.99 0.65 12.35
CA ASP A 213 17.90 0.68 13.49
C ASP A 213 17.17 0.21 14.76
N VAL A 214 17.79 -0.73 15.46
CA VAL A 214 17.24 -1.39 16.65
C VAL A 214 18.26 -1.45 17.77
N THR A 215 17.76 -1.58 19.00
CA THR A 215 18.56 -1.78 20.21
C THR A 215 18.06 -2.98 21.02
N ASP A 216 18.97 -3.68 21.68
CA ASP A 216 18.70 -4.69 22.71
C ASP A 216 19.62 -4.40 23.90
N GLY A 217 19.09 -3.68 24.89
CA GLY A 217 19.85 -3.16 26.02
C GLY A 217 20.91 -2.15 25.58
N THR A 218 22.17 -2.56 25.56
CA THR A 218 23.30 -1.73 25.11
C THR A 218 23.81 -2.08 23.72
N ALA A 219 23.28 -3.16 23.12
CA ALA A 219 23.67 -3.59 21.78
C ALA A 219 22.78 -2.89 20.74
N THR A 220 23.39 -2.26 19.74
CA THR A 220 22.65 -1.64 18.63
C THR A 220 22.99 -2.32 17.31
N ALA A 221 22.00 -2.40 16.42
CA ALA A 221 22.16 -2.99 15.11
C ALA A 221 21.25 -2.30 14.09
N ALA A 222 21.67 -2.28 12.83
CA ALA A 222 20.86 -1.83 11.72
C ALA A 222 20.46 -3.05 10.88
N LEU A 223 19.22 -3.50 11.01
CA LEU A 223 18.74 -4.73 10.39
C LEU A 223 18.04 -4.41 9.06
N SER A 224 18.30 -5.21 8.03
CA SER A 224 17.72 -5.06 6.69
C SER A 224 16.91 -6.30 6.32
N HIS A 225 15.70 -6.06 5.83
CA HIS A 225 14.78 -7.06 5.31
C HIS A 225 14.49 -6.74 3.86
N GLU A 226 14.46 -7.77 3.02
CA GLU A 226 14.29 -7.62 1.57
C GLU A 226 13.25 -8.62 1.06
N ALA A 227 12.45 -8.19 0.10
CA ALA A 227 11.47 -9.05 -0.57
C ALA A 227 11.32 -8.65 -2.03
N ALA A 228 11.08 -9.65 -2.89
CA ALA A 228 10.77 -9.45 -4.30
C ALA A 228 9.57 -10.31 -4.70
N GLN A 229 8.79 -9.83 -5.65
CA GLN A 229 7.76 -10.62 -6.31
C GLN A 229 7.70 -10.35 -7.81
N ALA A 230 7.20 -11.35 -8.54
CA ALA A 230 6.71 -11.20 -9.89
C ALA A 230 5.44 -12.06 -10.04
N THR A 231 4.35 -11.41 -10.43
CA THR A 231 3.04 -12.05 -10.65
C THR A 231 2.72 -11.91 -12.12
N ALA A 232 2.52 -13.03 -12.81
CA ALA A 232 2.04 -13.05 -14.19
C ALA A 232 0.59 -13.53 -14.20
N VAL A 233 -0.19 -12.97 -15.12
CA VAL A 233 -1.60 -13.31 -15.32
C VAL A 233 -1.87 -13.51 -16.81
N PHE A 234 -2.69 -14.50 -17.13
CA PHE A 234 -3.20 -14.70 -18.48
C PHE A 234 -4.71 -14.94 -18.47
N VAL A 235 -5.47 -14.12 -19.19
CA VAL A 235 -6.93 -14.20 -19.27
C VAL A 235 -7.35 -15.12 -20.41
N LEU A 236 -7.76 -16.35 -20.09
CA LEU A 236 -8.09 -17.38 -21.10
C LEU A 236 -9.35 -17.04 -21.92
N THR A 237 -10.24 -16.22 -21.37
CA THR A 237 -11.48 -15.77 -22.01
C THR A 237 -11.28 -14.58 -22.96
N GLY A 238 -10.06 -14.03 -23.01
CA GLY A 238 -9.65 -13.04 -24.00
C GLY A 238 -9.78 -11.58 -23.56
N GLU A 239 -10.28 -11.30 -22.36
CA GLU A 239 -10.34 -9.94 -21.83
C GLU A 239 -8.95 -9.32 -21.65
N ASP A 240 -8.94 -7.99 -21.60
CA ASP A 240 -7.74 -7.22 -21.35
C ASP A 240 -7.36 -7.32 -19.86
N ALA A 241 -6.16 -7.83 -19.59
CA ALA A 241 -5.57 -7.78 -18.27
C ALA A 241 -5.20 -6.34 -17.93
N SER A 242 -5.40 -5.92 -16.69
CA SER A 242 -5.00 -4.58 -16.26
C SER A 242 -4.66 -4.50 -14.77
N TYR A 243 -3.87 -3.50 -14.40
CA TYR A 243 -3.60 -3.14 -13.00
C TYR A 243 -4.89 -2.74 -12.24
N ALA A 244 -5.85 -2.16 -12.95
CA ALA A 244 -7.14 -1.74 -12.40
C ALA A 244 -8.16 -2.90 -12.32
N GLY A 245 -7.75 -4.14 -12.58
CA GLY A 245 -8.60 -5.32 -12.61
C GLY A 245 -9.06 -5.67 -14.04
N ILE A 246 -9.76 -6.80 -14.16
CA ILE A 246 -10.29 -7.27 -15.44
C ILE A 246 -11.77 -6.93 -15.52
N GLU A 247 -12.18 -6.27 -16.60
CA GLU A 247 -13.58 -6.04 -16.92
C GLU A 247 -14.07 -7.10 -17.91
N PRO A 248 -14.99 -8.00 -17.52
CA PRO A 248 -15.53 -9.02 -18.41
C PRO A 248 -16.21 -8.40 -19.64
N TYR A 249 -15.85 -8.84 -20.85
CA TYR A 249 -16.55 -8.40 -22.07
C TYR A 249 -18.04 -8.76 -22.06
N LYS A 250 -18.38 -9.86 -21.37
CA LYS A 250 -19.76 -10.28 -21.11
C LYS A 250 -19.87 -10.76 -19.67
N PRO A 251 -20.91 -10.37 -18.93
CA PRO A 251 -21.13 -10.84 -17.57
C PRO A 251 -21.38 -12.36 -17.54
N VAL A 252 -21.22 -12.96 -16.36
CA VAL A 252 -21.63 -14.35 -16.14
C VAL A 252 -23.15 -14.46 -16.30
N GLY A 253 -23.59 -15.33 -17.22
CA GLY A 253 -25.00 -15.47 -17.58
C GLY A 253 -25.35 -14.79 -18.91
N SER A 254 -26.52 -15.09 -19.47
CA SER A 254 -26.96 -14.59 -20.79
C SER A 254 -26.01 -14.93 -21.96
N GLY A 255 -25.32 -16.08 -21.87
CA GLY A 255 -24.37 -16.54 -22.88
C GLY A 255 -22.94 -16.03 -22.71
N GLY A 256 -22.65 -15.27 -21.65
CA GLY A 256 -21.29 -14.91 -21.23
C GLY A 256 -20.76 -15.83 -20.13
N TRP A 257 -19.44 -16.07 -20.15
CA TRP A 257 -18.73 -16.87 -19.16
C TRP A 257 -18.06 -16.02 -18.06
N GLY A 258 -18.19 -14.69 -18.13
CA GLY A 258 -17.32 -13.79 -17.36
C GLY A 258 -15.88 -13.85 -17.85
N ALA A 259 -14.97 -13.33 -17.03
CA ALA A 259 -13.53 -13.45 -17.24
C ALA A 259 -12.96 -14.63 -16.43
N PHE A 260 -12.03 -15.37 -17.03
CA PHE A 260 -11.30 -16.45 -16.37
C PHE A 260 -9.80 -16.26 -16.59
N GLU A 261 -9.08 -16.07 -15.50
CA GLU A 261 -7.63 -15.82 -15.46
C GLU A 261 -6.87 -16.96 -14.77
N VAL A 262 -5.58 -17.07 -15.12
CA VAL A 262 -4.60 -17.99 -14.50
C VAL A 262 -3.30 -17.27 -14.20
#